data_AF-A0A2H0T788-F1
#
_entry.id   AF-A0A2H0T788-F1
#
_cell.length_a   1.000
_cell.length_b   1.000
_cell.length_c   1.000
_cell.angle_alpha   90.00
_cell.angle_beta   90.00
_cell.angle_gamma   90.00
#
_symmetry.space_group_name_H-M   'P 1'
#
loop_
_entity.id
_entity.type
_entity.pdbx_description
1 polymer ?
#
loop_
_entity_poly.entity_id
_entity_poly.type
_entity_poly.pdbx_seq_one_letter_code
_entity_poly.pdbx_strand_id
1 'polypeptide(L)'
;MDILAKIKGIKYNPLLCRDLEVFAYKDLERALASCASFILNITKENKVAISWWVSAKRTRSYPYTRVYDTLGFSGKKITIIPVIKDEGKEGDRDFLQWDTISLMSLLGIYVIITYYNDAKRSKRYRHKITNQRFDTEYIQGQIKNILSYQSDALHWNLAHVDKVGQIGQKALESYAKISKKLKVEMHSRQTAEKRIIELLKGKDEFMKLSRMLAEKAQRRERLTIQPKENLSGTKAIITIQNYLGGYYYFTSDEAEVKGKNIFLIEGKHSKNNSLPSLEDIKDGLLKMILF
;
A
#
# COMPACT_ATOMS: atom_id res chain seq x y z
N MET A 1 19.02 -17.53 1.67
CA MET A 1 19.57 -17.15 0.34
C MET A 1 19.38 -15.66 0.16
N ASP A 2 20.38 -14.95 -0.37
CA ASP A 2 20.32 -13.50 -0.53
C ASP A 2 20.38 -13.18 -2.03
N ILE A 3 19.28 -12.66 -2.57
CA ILE A 3 19.10 -12.41 -4.01
C ILE A 3 19.08 -10.90 -4.25
N LEU A 4 19.96 -10.45 -5.16
CA LEU A 4 20.04 -9.06 -5.59
C LEU A 4 19.70 -8.97 -7.08
N ALA A 5 18.77 -8.09 -7.44
CA ALA A 5 18.36 -7.90 -8.83
C ALA A 5 18.17 -6.42 -9.19
N LYS A 6 18.21 -6.14 -10.49
CA LYS A 6 17.95 -4.80 -11.05
C LYS A 6 16.88 -4.91 -12.13
N ILE A 7 15.89 -4.03 -12.06
CA ILE A 7 14.80 -3.96 -13.05
C ILE A 7 14.83 -2.62 -13.79
N LYS A 8 14.86 -2.67 -15.12
CA LYS A 8 14.86 -1.50 -16.00
C LYS A 8 13.47 -1.16 -16.56
N GLY A 9 12.56 -2.12 -16.54
CA GLY A 9 11.21 -1.99 -17.06
C GLY A 9 10.44 -3.26 -16.76
N ILE A 10 9.11 -3.20 -16.87
CA ILE A 10 8.21 -4.31 -16.61
C ILE A 10 7.45 -4.63 -17.89
N LYS A 11 7.22 -5.92 -18.14
CA LYS A 11 6.35 -6.40 -19.22
C LYS A 11 5.48 -7.49 -18.65
N TYR A 12 4.17 -7.25 -18.59
CA TYR A 12 3.21 -8.17 -18.02
C TYR A 12 1.87 -8.04 -18.73
N ASN A 13 1.09 -9.12 -18.68
CA ASN A 13 -0.32 -9.10 -19.02
C ASN A 13 -1.08 -9.54 -17.77
N PRO A 14 -1.87 -8.65 -17.13
CA PRO A 14 -2.54 -9.01 -15.90
C PRO A 14 -3.62 -10.08 -16.19
N LEU A 15 -3.66 -11.12 -15.38
CA LEU A 15 -4.61 -12.23 -15.49
C LEU A 15 -5.46 -12.28 -14.22
N LEU A 16 -6.67 -12.84 -14.30
CA LEU A 16 -7.55 -12.98 -13.13
C LEU A 16 -8.01 -11.65 -12.50
N CYS A 17 -7.88 -10.50 -13.17
CA CYS A 17 -8.45 -9.24 -12.67
C CYS A 17 -9.96 -9.41 -12.42
N ARG A 18 -10.46 -8.82 -11.33
CA ARG A 18 -11.91 -8.78 -11.08
C ARG A 18 -12.61 -7.85 -12.07
N ASP A 19 -13.88 -8.18 -12.36
CA ASP A 19 -14.81 -7.21 -12.90
C ASP A 19 -15.06 -6.12 -11.84
N LEU A 20 -14.75 -4.88 -12.20
CA LEU A 20 -14.85 -3.75 -11.30
C LEU A 20 -16.22 -3.11 -11.37
N GLU A 21 -16.91 -3.03 -10.24
CA GLU A 21 -18.15 -2.26 -10.12
C GLU A 21 -17.95 -0.79 -10.51
N VAL A 22 -18.95 -0.20 -11.15
CA VAL A 22 -18.90 1.17 -11.65
C VAL A 22 -19.74 2.07 -10.74
N PHE A 23 -19.14 3.14 -10.24
CA PHE A 23 -19.79 4.15 -9.41
C PHE A 23 -19.75 5.52 -10.09
N ALA A 24 -20.76 6.36 -9.84
CA ALA A 24 -20.71 7.76 -10.23
C ALA A 24 -19.75 8.55 -9.32
N TYR A 25 -19.17 9.64 -9.84
CA TYR A 25 -18.24 10.47 -9.09
C TYR A 25 -18.74 10.97 -7.72
N LYS A 26 -20.03 11.28 -7.64
CA LYS A 26 -20.70 11.72 -6.39
C LYS A 26 -20.80 10.60 -5.33
N ASP A 27 -20.72 9.34 -5.75
CA ASP A 27 -20.89 8.17 -4.90
C ASP A 27 -19.55 7.62 -4.39
N LEU A 28 -18.47 8.42 -4.42
CA LEU A 28 -17.13 8.00 -3.99
C LEU A 28 -17.11 7.45 -2.55
N GLU A 29 -17.82 8.10 -1.62
CA GLU A 29 -17.87 7.62 -0.23
C GLU A 29 -18.50 6.22 -0.14
N ARG A 30 -19.59 6.01 -0.89
CA ARG A 30 -20.25 4.71 -0.96
C ARG A 30 -19.32 3.65 -1.56
N ALA A 31 -18.65 3.98 -2.66
CA ALA A 31 -17.71 3.07 -3.33
C ALA A 31 -16.56 2.63 -2.42
N LEU A 32 -15.95 3.59 -1.69
CA LEU A 32 -14.90 3.31 -0.71
C LEU A 32 -15.38 2.43 0.46
N ALA A 33 -16.67 2.50 0.80
CA ALA A 33 -17.27 1.69 1.85
C ALA A 33 -17.67 0.28 1.39
N SER A 34 -17.93 0.08 0.10
CA SER A 34 -18.41 -1.21 -0.45
C SER A 34 -17.30 -2.08 -1.03
N CYS A 35 -16.35 -1.48 -1.74
CA CYS A 35 -15.40 -2.21 -2.58
C CYS A 35 -13.96 -1.75 -2.33
N ALA A 36 -13.01 -2.67 -2.44
CA ALA A 36 -11.59 -2.36 -2.30
C ALA A 36 -10.97 -1.77 -3.58
N SER A 37 -11.58 -2.08 -4.72
CA SER A 37 -11.25 -1.58 -6.06
C SER A 37 -12.53 -1.45 -6.89
N PHE A 38 -12.62 -0.41 -7.72
CA PHE A 38 -13.82 -0.08 -8.51
C PHE A 38 -13.48 0.87 -9.66
N ILE A 39 -14.40 1.07 -10.60
CA ILE A 39 -14.32 2.12 -11.62
C ILE A 39 -15.15 3.32 -11.15
N LEU A 40 -14.56 4.51 -11.22
CA LEU A 40 -15.25 5.77 -10.95
C LEU A 40 -15.51 6.51 -12.27
N ASN A 41 -16.78 6.76 -12.55
CA ASN A 41 -17.22 7.51 -13.72
C ASN A 41 -17.22 9.01 -13.40
N ILE A 42 -16.26 9.74 -13.96
CA ILE A 42 -16.04 11.17 -13.69
C ILE A 42 -16.90 12.03 -14.60
N THR A 43 -16.84 11.76 -15.90
CA THR A 43 -17.74 12.30 -16.93
C THR A 43 -18.23 11.16 -17.81
N LYS A 44 -18.98 11.43 -18.89
CA LYS A 44 -19.38 10.37 -19.83
C LYS A 44 -18.17 9.71 -20.51
N GLU A 45 -17.10 10.48 -20.71
CA GLU A 45 -15.88 10.12 -21.44
C GLU A 45 -14.73 9.71 -20.50
N ASN A 46 -14.70 10.27 -19.29
CA ASN A 46 -13.60 10.05 -18.35
C ASN A 46 -13.96 9.05 -17.26
N LYS A 47 -13.27 7.90 -17.28
CA LYS A 47 -13.32 6.86 -16.25
C LYS A 47 -11.93 6.62 -15.69
N VAL A 48 -11.88 6.30 -14.40
CA VAL A 48 -10.64 5.89 -13.73
C VAL A 48 -10.88 4.62 -12.93
N ALA A 49 -9.90 3.73 -12.89
CA ALA A 49 -9.90 2.62 -11.95
C ALA A 49 -9.28 3.08 -10.64
N ILE A 50 -9.99 2.87 -9.53
CA ILE A 50 -9.57 3.22 -8.18
C ILE A 50 -9.31 1.92 -7.42
N SER A 51 -8.20 1.89 -6.68
CA SER A 51 -7.99 0.99 -5.55
C SER A 51 -7.70 1.82 -4.29
N TRP A 52 -7.88 1.25 -3.11
CA TRP A 52 -7.50 1.94 -1.88
C TRP A 52 -7.00 1.02 -0.78
N TRP A 53 -6.10 1.54 0.05
CA TRP A 53 -5.41 0.79 1.08
C TRP A 53 -6.01 1.06 2.45
N VAL A 54 -6.30 0.01 3.21
CA VAL A 54 -6.78 0.15 4.60
C VAL A 54 -5.68 0.66 5.51
N SER A 55 -4.44 0.26 5.27
CA SER A 55 -3.27 0.66 6.03
C SER A 55 -2.17 1.12 5.09
N ALA A 56 -1.27 1.94 5.61
CA ALA A 56 -0.08 2.38 4.91
C ALA A 56 0.97 1.25 4.74
N LYS A 57 0.75 0.08 5.36
CA LYS A 57 1.64 -1.08 5.31
C LYS A 57 1.20 -2.09 4.25
N ARG A 58 2.17 -2.55 3.46
CA ARG A 58 2.02 -3.48 2.32
C ARG A 58 1.55 -4.90 2.66
N THR A 59 1.60 -5.29 3.92
CA THR A 59 1.32 -6.68 4.36
C THR A 59 -0.03 -6.83 5.06
N ARG A 60 -0.89 -5.79 5.04
CA ARG A 60 -2.19 -5.82 5.74
C ARG A 60 -3.33 -5.62 4.74
N SER A 61 -4.32 -6.50 4.79
CA SER A 61 -5.55 -6.41 3.98
C SER A 61 -5.34 -6.45 2.47
N TYR A 62 -4.33 -7.23 2.02
CA TYR A 62 -4.03 -7.51 0.60
C TYR A 62 -3.95 -6.28 -0.30
N PRO A 63 -3.11 -5.27 0.02
CA PRO A 63 -3.11 -4.01 -0.71
C PRO A 63 -2.63 -4.18 -2.16
N TYR A 64 -1.70 -5.10 -2.41
CA TYR A 64 -1.25 -5.45 -3.75
C TYR A 64 -2.34 -6.08 -4.59
N THR A 65 -3.15 -6.98 -4.03
CA THR A 65 -4.30 -7.56 -4.73
C THR A 65 -5.27 -6.48 -5.21
N ARG A 66 -5.57 -5.48 -4.36
CA ARG A 66 -6.48 -4.36 -4.70
C ARG A 66 -5.94 -3.56 -5.88
N VAL A 67 -4.65 -3.26 -5.86
CA VAL A 67 -3.96 -2.59 -6.96
C VAL A 67 -3.99 -3.46 -8.22
N TYR A 68 -3.68 -4.74 -8.08
CA TYR A 68 -3.61 -5.71 -9.17
C TYR A 68 -4.94 -5.83 -9.92
N ASP A 69 -6.06 -5.82 -9.20
CA ASP A 69 -7.41 -5.83 -9.78
C ASP A 69 -7.69 -4.63 -10.69
N THR A 70 -6.95 -3.52 -10.55
CA THR A 70 -7.09 -2.34 -11.43
C THR A 70 -6.21 -2.39 -12.67
N LEU A 71 -5.23 -3.30 -12.75
CA LEU A 71 -4.24 -3.30 -13.83
C LEU A 71 -4.83 -3.62 -15.21
N GLY A 72 -5.94 -4.35 -15.27
CA GLY A 72 -6.67 -4.61 -16.51
C GLY A 72 -7.36 -3.38 -17.12
N PHE A 73 -7.46 -2.27 -16.38
CA PHE A 73 -8.05 -1.03 -16.88
C PHE A 73 -7.06 -0.25 -17.75
N SER A 74 -7.47 0.10 -18.97
CA SER A 74 -6.61 0.78 -19.96
C SER A 74 -6.31 2.24 -19.61
N GLY A 75 -7.24 2.93 -18.93
CA GLY A 75 -7.09 4.33 -18.56
C GLY A 75 -6.22 4.59 -17.32
N LYS A 76 -6.36 5.78 -16.73
CA LYS A 76 -5.66 6.16 -15.50
C LYS A 76 -6.10 5.25 -14.35
N LYS A 77 -5.11 4.67 -13.68
CA LYS A 77 -5.26 3.82 -12.48
C LYS A 77 -4.77 4.62 -11.29
N ILE A 78 -5.60 4.74 -10.27
CA ILE A 78 -5.31 5.53 -9.07
C ILE A 78 -5.38 4.61 -7.85
N THR A 79 -4.43 4.75 -6.94
CA THR A 79 -4.50 4.12 -5.62
C THR A 79 -4.49 5.16 -4.51
N ILE A 80 -5.40 5.00 -3.54
CA ILE A 80 -5.53 5.90 -2.39
C ILE A 80 -4.87 5.24 -1.18
N ILE A 81 -3.90 5.91 -0.57
CA ILE A 81 -3.11 5.35 0.54
C ILE A 81 -3.04 6.35 1.70
N PRO A 82 -3.38 5.94 2.94
CA PRO A 82 -3.17 6.80 4.10
C PRO A 82 -1.67 6.99 4.35
N VAL A 83 -1.27 8.21 4.72
CA VAL A 83 0.09 8.47 5.21
C VAL A 83 0.35 7.75 6.55
N ILE A 84 -0.68 7.66 7.39
CA ILE A 84 -0.67 7.01 8.71
C ILE A 84 -1.99 6.28 8.94
N LYS A 85 -1.90 5.04 9.41
CA LYS A 85 -3.02 4.35 10.07
C LYS A 85 -2.70 4.17 11.54
N ASP A 86 -3.45 4.82 12.42
CA ASP A 86 -3.35 4.64 13.86
C ASP A 86 -4.66 4.04 14.39
N GLU A 87 -4.59 2.88 15.03
CA GLU A 87 -5.76 2.17 15.55
C GLU A 87 -6.05 2.46 17.03
N GLY A 88 -5.34 3.39 17.68
CA GLY A 88 -5.42 3.65 19.12
C GLY A 88 -4.28 2.98 19.89
N LYS A 89 -4.05 3.34 21.16
CA LYS A 89 -2.83 2.95 21.92
C LYS A 89 -2.54 1.44 22.03
N GLU A 90 -3.57 0.60 21.88
CA GLU A 90 -3.49 -0.88 21.92
C GLU A 90 -3.67 -1.50 20.53
N GLY A 91 -3.68 -0.67 19.50
CA GLY A 91 -3.80 -1.08 18.11
C GLY A 91 -2.47 -1.03 17.37
N ASP A 92 -2.53 -1.27 16.07
CA ASP A 92 -1.38 -1.07 15.21
C ASP A 92 -1.21 0.41 14.85
N ARG A 93 0.04 0.83 14.61
CA ARG A 93 0.36 2.12 14.00
C ARG A 93 1.29 1.96 12.82
N ASP A 94 0.72 2.12 11.63
CA ASP A 94 1.40 1.95 10.35
C ASP A 94 1.66 3.30 9.69
N PHE A 95 2.75 3.38 8.94
CA PHE A 95 3.18 4.59 8.22
C PHE A 95 3.58 4.25 6.80
N LEU A 96 3.31 5.17 5.88
CA LEU A 96 3.69 5.03 4.50
C LEU A 96 5.22 4.96 4.36
N GLN A 97 5.67 4.18 3.37
CA GLN A 97 7.07 4.02 3.00
C GLN A 97 7.30 4.46 1.57
N TRP A 98 8.44 5.09 1.31
CA TRP A 98 8.87 5.55 -0.01
C TRP A 98 8.77 4.46 -1.08
N ASP A 99 9.25 3.25 -0.80
CA ASP A 99 9.31 2.18 -1.79
C ASP A 99 7.91 1.70 -2.23
N THR A 100 6.87 1.97 -1.44
CA THR A 100 5.48 1.74 -1.88
C THR A 100 5.11 2.68 -3.02
N ILE A 101 5.46 3.97 -2.90
CA ILE A 101 5.18 4.98 -3.91
C ILE A 101 6.03 4.72 -5.16
N SER A 102 7.30 4.38 -4.99
CA SER A 102 8.19 4.03 -6.10
C SER A 102 7.66 2.82 -6.88
N LEU A 103 7.12 1.80 -6.20
CA LEU A 103 6.48 0.65 -6.85
C LEU A 103 5.24 1.05 -7.64
N MET A 104 4.37 1.90 -7.08
CA MET A 104 3.20 2.40 -7.81
C MET A 104 3.60 3.18 -9.06
N SER A 105 4.66 4.01 -8.99
CA SER A 105 5.22 4.69 -10.15
C SER A 105 5.71 3.71 -11.22
N LEU A 106 6.45 2.66 -10.83
CA LEU A 106 6.93 1.64 -11.77
C LEU A 106 5.77 0.91 -12.48
N LEU A 107 4.66 0.68 -11.77
CA LEU A 107 3.44 0.07 -12.31
C LEU A 107 2.55 1.03 -13.10
N GLY A 108 2.92 2.32 -13.21
CA GLY A 108 2.12 3.33 -13.91
C GLY A 108 0.84 3.73 -13.16
N ILE A 109 0.84 3.67 -11.83
CA ILE A 109 -0.29 3.98 -10.96
C ILE A 109 -0.09 5.31 -10.26
N TYR A 110 -1.09 6.18 -10.38
CA TYR A 110 -1.13 7.47 -9.68
C TYR A 110 -1.51 7.25 -8.22
N VAL A 111 -0.75 7.83 -7.29
CA VAL A 111 -0.97 7.70 -5.85
C VAL A 111 -1.62 8.96 -5.31
N ILE A 112 -2.72 8.79 -4.59
CA ILE A 112 -3.29 9.82 -3.71
C ILE A 112 -2.89 9.47 -2.28
N ILE A 113 -1.87 10.15 -1.76
CA ILE A 113 -1.53 10.09 -0.34
C ILE A 113 -2.57 10.93 0.42
N THR A 114 -3.20 10.35 1.44
CA THR A 114 -4.30 10.99 2.19
C THR A 114 -4.24 10.67 3.70
N TYR A 115 -5.28 11.01 4.45
CA TYR A 115 -5.42 10.74 5.88
C TYR A 115 -6.87 10.37 6.22
N TYR A 116 -7.04 9.66 7.33
CA TYR A 116 -8.35 9.40 7.92
C TYR A 116 -8.82 10.62 8.74
N ASN A 117 -10.05 11.07 8.53
CA ASN A 117 -10.63 12.21 9.23
C ASN A 117 -11.80 11.85 10.17
N ASP A 118 -12.33 10.62 10.06
CA ASP A 118 -13.35 10.08 10.96
C ASP A 118 -13.08 8.62 11.30
N ALA A 119 -13.67 8.15 12.40
CA ALA A 119 -13.59 6.75 12.83
C ALA A 119 -14.74 6.42 13.80
N LYS A 120 -14.89 5.12 14.09
CA LYS A 120 -15.77 4.63 15.15
C LYS A 120 -14.94 3.99 16.27
N ARG A 121 -15.43 4.08 17.50
CA ARG A 121 -14.85 3.30 18.60
C ARG A 121 -15.07 1.82 18.36
N SER A 122 -14.05 1.00 18.64
CA SER A 122 -14.20 -0.46 18.56
C SER A 122 -15.17 -0.95 19.63
N LYS A 123 -16.13 -1.81 19.23
CA LYS A 123 -17.04 -2.47 20.17
C LYS A 123 -16.34 -3.57 20.99
N ARG A 124 -15.23 -4.12 20.48
CA ARG A 124 -14.50 -5.25 21.06
C ARG A 124 -13.32 -4.82 21.94
N TYR A 125 -12.70 -3.68 21.61
CA TYR A 125 -11.45 -3.24 22.25
C TYR A 125 -11.60 -1.79 22.71
N ARG A 126 -11.59 -1.58 24.03
CA ARG A 126 -11.89 -0.28 24.66
C ARG A 126 -10.99 0.86 24.17
N HIS A 127 -9.73 0.55 23.88
CA HIS A 127 -8.67 1.48 23.51
C HIS A 127 -8.31 1.45 22.02
N LYS A 128 -9.22 0.94 21.18
CA LYS A 128 -9.05 0.95 19.72
C LYS A 128 -10.16 1.70 19.00
N ILE A 129 -9.80 2.25 17.85
CA ILE A 129 -10.72 2.76 16.84
C ILE A 129 -10.77 1.82 15.63
N THR A 130 -11.88 1.84 14.90
CA THR A 130 -12.14 1.04 13.71
C THR A 130 -12.99 1.85 12.72
N ASN A 131 -13.32 1.29 11.55
CA ASN A 131 -14.15 1.94 10.53
C ASN A 131 -13.70 3.37 10.21
N GLN A 132 -12.39 3.55 10.08
CA GLN A 132 -11.78 4.85 9.76
C GLN A 132 -12.17 5.26 8.34
N ARG A 133 -12.54 6.52 8.13
CA ARG A 133 -13.00 7.07 6.85
C ARG A 133 -12.10 8.20 6.38
N PHE A 134 -11.85 8.24 5.07
CA PHE A 134 -11.04 9.26 4.45
C PHE A 134 -11.81 10.56 4.29
N ASP A 135 -11.07 11.64 4.11
CA ASP A 135 -11.59 12.90 3.59
C ASP A 135 -11.90 12.76 2.09
N THR A 136 -13.17 12.50 1.76
CA THR A 136 -13.62 12.25 0.38
C THR A 136 -13.58 13.49 -0.50
N GLU A 137 -13.80 14.68 0.07
CA GLU A 137 -13.68 15.95 -0.66
C GLU A 137 -12.23 16.18 -1.10
N TYR A 138 -11.27 15.95 -0.18
CA TYR A 138 -9.85 16.00 -0.51
C TYR A 138 -9.50 15.01 -1.64
N ILE A 139 -9.96 13.76 -1.54
CA ILE A 139 -9.70 12.74 -2.57
C ILE A 139 -10.31 13.16 -3.91
N GLN A 140 -11.55 13.63 -3.94
CA GLN A 140 -12.21 14.13 -5.14
C GLN A 140 -11.41 15.24 -5.81
N GLY A 141 -10.89 16.19 -5.02
CA GLY A 141 -9.98 17.23 -5.50
C GLY A 141 -8.70 16.66 -6.12
N GLN A 142 -8.06 15.68 -5.48
CA GLN A 142 -6.86 15.03 -6.03
C GLN A 142 -7.14 14.24 -7.32
N ILE A 143 -8.30 13.57 -7.42
CA ILE A 143 -8.71 12.89 -8.66
C ILE A 143 -8.83 13.90 -9.81
N LYS A 144 -9.47 15.06 -9.58
CA LYS A 144 -9.55 16.13 -10.60
C LYS A 144 -8.16 16.61 -11.02
N ASN A 145 -7.28 16.84 -10.05
CA ASN A 145 -5.89 17.25 -10.34
C ASN A 145 -5.16 16.21 -11.19
N ILE A 146 -5.27 14.92 -10.86
CA ILE A 146 -4.67 13.81 -11.64
C ILE A 146 -5.22 13.81 -13.07
N LEU A 147 -6.52 14.01 -13.27
CA LEU A 147 -7.10 14.03 -14.61
C LEU A 147 -6.54 15.16 -15.47
N SER A 148 -6.38 16.36 -14.88
CA SER A 148 -5.74 17.51 -15.54
C SER A 148 -4.21 17.40 -15.67
N TYR A 149 -3.58 16.48 -14.94
CA TYR A 149 -2.13 16.30 -14.94
C TYR A 149 -1.68 15.61 -16.23
N GLN A 150 -0.81 16.30 -16.98
CA GLN A 150 -0.36 15.87 -18.32
C GLN A 150 0.79 14.86 -18.26
N SER A 151 1.64 14.95 -17.24
CA SER A 151 2.74 13.99 -17.07
C SER A 151 2.25 12.65 -16.51
N ASP A 152 3.12 11.66 -16.57
CA ASP A 152 2.83 10.29 -16.14
C ASP A 152 2.67 10.16 -14.60
N ALA A 153 2.38 8.92 -14.17
CA ALA A 153 2.23 8.57 -12.76
C ALA A 153 3.51 8.83 -11.95
N LEU A 154 4.70 8.64 -12.53
CA LEU A 154 5.96 8.88 -11.84
C LEU A 154 6.08 10.35 -11.44
N HIS A 155 5.88 11.26 -12.39
CA HIS A 155 5.98 12.70 -12.14
C HIS A 155 4.94 13.17 -11.14
N TRP A 156 3.69 12.70 -11.26
CA TRP A 156 2.64 12.99 -10.29
C TRP A 156 3.04 12.51 -8.88
N ASN A 157 3.48 11.25 -8.76
CA ASN A 157 3.82 10.65 -7.48
C ASN A 157 4.99 11.38 -6.81
N LEU A 158 6.00 11.81 -7.58
CA LEU A 158 7.11 12.61 -7.06
C LEU A 158 6.62 13.96 -6.52
N ALA A 159 5.85 14.70 -7.31
CA ALA A 159 5.30 15.98 -6.89
C ALA A 159 4.35 15.86 -5.69
N HIS A 160 3.62 14.74 -5.57
CA HIS A 160 2.73 14.48 -4.44
C HIS A 160 3.50 14.09 -3.17
N VAL A 161 4.65 13.43 -3.30
CA VAL A 161 5.54 13.13 -2.17
C VAL A 161 6.06 14.39 -1.50
N ASP A 162 6.33 15.47 -2.23
CA ASP A 162 6.81 16.72 -1.64
C ASP A 162 5.80 17.31 -0.62
N LYS A 163 4.53 16.89 -0.71
CA LYS A 163 3.45 17.29 0.21
C LYS A 163 3.22 16.29 1.35
N VAL A 164 3.95 15.17 1.40
CA VAL A 164 3.69 14.06 2.34
C VAL A 164 3.83 14.49 3.80
N GLY A 165 4.78 15.38 4.12
CA GLY A 165 4.94 15.94 5.47
C GLY A 165 3.72 16.75 5.90
N GLN A 166 3.19 17.62 5.03
CA GLN A 166 2.00 18.44 5.29
C GLN A 166 0.74 17.56 5.44
N ILE A 167 0.60 16.54 4.60
CA ILE A 167 -0.48 15.54 4.71
C ILE A 167 -0.36 14.77 6.04
N GLY A 168 0.87 14.47 6.47
CA GLY A 168 1.17 13.88 7.77
C GLY A 168 0.72 14.76 8.95
N GLN A 169 0.98 16.06 8.89
CA GLN A 169 0.51 17.01 9.91
C GLN A 169 -1.03 17.01 10.02
N LYS A 170 -1.73 17.08 8.88
CA LYS A 170 -3.20 16.97 8.83
C LYS A 170 -3.71 15.65 9.40
N ALA A 171 -2.97 14.56 9.20
CA ALA A 171 -3.29 13.27 9.80
C ALA A 171 -3.21 13.31 11.34
N LEU A 172 -2.17 13.91 11.92
CA LEU A 172 -2.04 14.04 13.38
C LEU A 172 -3.14 14.90 14.00
N GLU A 173 -3.49 16.00 13.34
CA GLU A 173 -4.60 16.85 13.75
C GLU A 173 -5.93 16.09 13.70
N SER A 174 -6.15 15.32 12.63
CA SER A 174 -7.34 14.50 12.46
C SER A 174 -7.45 13.43 13.55
N TYR A 175 -6.36 12.70 13.86
CA TYR A 175 -6.37 11.73 14.95
C TYR A 175 -6.56 12.37 16.33
N ALA A 176 -6.06 13.59 16.56
CA ALA A 176 -6.35 14.32 17.79
C ALA A 176 -7.85 14.65 17.92
N LYS A 177 -8.49 15.09 16.83
CA LYS A 177 -9.95 15.32 16.77
C LYS A 177 -10.74 14.02 17.01
N ILE A 178 -10.36 12.93 16.35
CA ILE A 178 -10.97 11.60 16.52
C ILE A 178 -10.83 11.13 17.97
N SER A 179 -9.64 11.25 18.56
CA SER A 179 -9.36 10.87 19.95
C SER A 179 -10.28 11.60 20.93
N LYS A 180 -10.40 12.93 20.78
CA LYS A 180 -11.28 13.77 21.61
C LYS A 180 -12.75 13.38 21.42
N LYS A 181 -13.20 13.22 20.18
CA LYS A 181 -14.59 12.86 19.83
C LYS A 181 -14.99 11.51 20.42
N LEU A 182 -14.12 10.50 20.31
CA LEU A 182 -14.42 9.12 20.70
C LEU A 182 -13.99 8.78 22.13
N LYS A 183 -13.25 9.67 22.80
CA LYS A 183 -12.62 9.44 24.11
C LYS A 183 -11.76 8.17 24.11
N VAL A 184 -10.98 8.00 23.04
CA VAL A 184 -10.02 6.89 22.88
C VAL A 184 -8.62 7.44 22.82
N GLU A 185 -7.74 6.93 23.68
CA GLU A 185 -6.33 7.29 23.71
C GLU A 185 -5.61 6.73 22.48
N MET A 186 -4.84 7.58 21.80
CA MET A 186 -4.04 7.21 20.64
C MET A 186 -2.60 6.86 21.06
N HIS A 187 -1.81 6.31 20.14
CA HIS A 187 -0.37 6.19 20.38
C HIS A 187 0.28 7.55 20.65
N SER A 188 1.49 7.53 21.25
CA SER A 188 2.28 8.72 21.52
C SER A 188 2.42 9.61 20.29
N ARG A 189 1.85 10.83 20.39
CA ARG A 189 1.90 11.86 19.36
C ARG A 189 3.34 12.26 19.03
N GLN A 190 4.19 12.41 20.04
CA GLN A 190 5.60 12.82 19.91
C GLN A 190 6.38 11.94 18.93
N THR A 191 6.17 10.62 19.00
CA THR A 191 6.87 9.67 18.10
C THR A 191 6.40 9.78 16.64
N ALA A 192 5.13 10.10 16.41
CA ALA A 192 4.60 10.32 15.07
C ALA A 192 5.03 11.69 14.52
N GLU A 193 5.08 12.73 15.36
CA GLU A 193 5.59 14.06 15.03
C GLU A 193 7.06 14.00 14.59
N LYS A 194 7.93 13.32 15.35
CA LYS A 194 9.34 13.11 14.94
C LYS A 194 9.43 12.52 13.54
N ARG A 195 8.61 11.52 13.23
CA ARG A 195 8.59 10.92 11.90
C ARG A 195 8.11 11.90 10.83
N ILE A 196 7.08 12.69 11.10
CA ILE A 196 6.58 13.70 10.14
C ILE A 196 7.58 14.83 9.94
N ILE A 197 8.34 15.22 10.97
CA ILE A 197 9.44 16.18 10.83
C ILE A 197 10.50 15.67 9.85
N GLU A 198 10.86 14.39 9.91
CA GLU A 198 11.75 13.80 8.91
C GLU A 198 11.16 13.84 7.50
N LEU A 199 9.84 13.62 7.35
CA LEU A 199 9.16 13.74 6.06
C LEU A 199 9.16 15.17 5.51
N LEU A 200 9.13 16.19 6.37
CA LEU A 200 9.17 17.60 5.99
C LEU A 200 10.54 18.04 5.48
N LYS A 201 11.62 17.29 5.77
CA LYS A 201 12.96 17.54 5.22
C LYS A 201 13.06 17.21 3.72
N GLY A 202 12.03 16.59 3.16
CA GLY A 202 11.91 16.29 1.74
C GLY A 202 12.09 14.82 1.39
N LYS A 203 11.99 14.55 0.08
CA LYS A 203 11.98 13.20 -0.50
C LYS A 203 13.18 12.35 -0.08
N ASP A 204 14.39 12.92 -0.08
CA ASP A 204 15.61 12.14 0.16
C ASP A 204 15.66 11.58 1.58
N GLU A 205 15.25 12.36 2.57
CA GLU A 205 15.15 11.90 3.96
C GLU A 205 14.01 10.90 4.14
N PHE A 206 12.86 11.11 3.49
CA PHE A 206 11.80 10.12 3.48
C PHE A 206 12.26 8.77 2.90
N MET A 207 13.01 8.81 1.80
CA MET A 207 13.59 7.63 1.16
C MET A 207 14.60 6.92 2.05
N LYS A 208 15.57 7.64 2.62
CA LYS A 208 16.58 7.07 3.55
C LYS A 208 15.91 6.40 4.76
N LEU A 209 14.99 7.09 5.42
CA LEU A 209 14.26 6.56 6.58
C LEU A 209 13.45 5.31 6.21
N SER A 210 12.76 5.34 5.07
CA SER A 210 11.94 4.21 4.61
C SER A 210 12.77 2.96 4.35
N ARG A 211 13.92 3.09 3.67
CA ARG A 211 14.81 1.97 3.35
C ARG A 211 15.40 1.34 4.61
N MET A 212 15.87 2.15 5.56
CA MET A 212 16.36 1.66 6.85
C MET A 212 15.30 0.82 7.58
N LEU A 213 14.03 1.27 7.56
CA LEU A 213 12.93 0.54 8.19
C LEU A 213 12.57 -0.74 7.44
N ALA A 214 12.61 -0.73 6.10
CA ALA A 214 12.32 -1.88 5.27
C ALA A 214 13.37 -2.99 5.44
N GLU A 215 14.66 -2.63 5.46
CA GLU A 215 15.78 -3.56 5.70
C GLU A 215 15.66 -4.22 7.09
N LYS A 216 15.36 -3.42 8.13
CA LYS A 216 15.09 -3.95 9.48
C LYS A 216 13.87 -4.88 9.53
N ALA A 217 12.84 -4.63 8.71
CA ALA A 217 11.68 -5.51 8.64
C ALA A 217 12.03 -6.85 7.97
N GLN A 218 12.72 -6.81 6.82
CA GLN A 218 13.16 -8.00 6.10
C GLN A 218 14.09 -8.89 6.94
N ARG A 219 15.04 -8.29 7.68
CA ARG A 219 15.93 -9.04 8.60
C ARG A 219 15.15 -9.76 9.71
N ARG A 220 14.13 -9.13 10.28
CA ARG A 220 13.26 -9.76 11.30
C ARG A 220 12.47 -10.92 10.69
N GLU A 221 11.91 -10.74 9.50
CA GLU A 221 11.11 -11.75 8.81
C GLU A 221 11.94 -12.98 8.38
N ARG A 222 13.20 -12.77 7.99
CA ARG A 222 14.16 -13.86 7.72
C ARG A 222 14.35 -14.79 8.91
N LEU A 223 14.32 -14.25 10.14
CA LEU A 223 14.52 -15.02 11.38
C LEU A 223 13.24 -15.70 11.88
N THR A 224 12.07 -15.26 11.43
CA THR A 224 10.80 -15.85 11.86
C THR A 224 10.49 -17.12 11.08
N ILE A 225 10.19 -18.20 11.79
CA ILE A 225 9.71 -19.47 11.23
C ILE A 225 8.22 -19.58 11.55
N GLN A 226 7.37 -19.86 10.56
CA GLN A 226 5.96 -20.14 10.78
C GLN A 226 5.76 -21.66 10.89
N PRO A 227 5.52 -22.21 12.10
CA PRO A 227 5.49 -23.67 12.31
C PRO A 227 4.32 -24.40 11.61
N LYS A 228 3.40 -23.67 10.97
CA LYS A 228 2.22 -24.21 10.29
C LYS A 228 2.37 -24.32 8.77
N GLU A 229 3.52 -23.93 8.25
CA GLU A 229 3.85 -24.03 6.83
C GLU A 229 4.81 -25.22 6.67
N ASN A 230 4.45 -26.15 5.79
CA ASN A 230 5.27 -27.34 5.54
C ASN A 230 6.34 -26.99 4.49
N LEU A 231 7.47 -26.49 4.99
CA LEU A 231 8.56 -25.96 4.20
C LEU A 231 9.83 -26.80 4.46
N SER A 232 10.52 -27.18 3.39
CA SER A 232 11.78 -27.94 3.39
C SER A 232 12.99 -27.14 2.87
N GLY A 233 12.74 -25.97 2.28
CA GLY A 233 13.74 -25.14 1.62
C GLY A 233 14.36 -24.06 2.51
N THR A 234 15.23 -23.24 1.91
CA THR A 234 15.91 -22.12 2.60
C THR A 234 15.19 -20.80 2.33
N LYS A 235 14.81 -20.07 3.40
CA LYS A 235 14.26 -18.71 3.27
C LYS A 235 15.15 -17.80 2.44
N ALA A 236 14.52 -17.01 1.59
CA ALA A 236 15.20 -16.05 0.75
C ALA A 236 14.85 -14.61 1.12
N ILE A 237 15.86 -13.75 1.08
CA ILE A 237 15.66 -12.30 1.03
C ILE A 237 15.97 -11.84 -0.38
N ILE A 238 15.11 -11.00 -0.93
CA ILE A 238 15.21 -10.49 -2.29
C ILE A 238 15.24 -8.97 -2.21
N THR A 239 16.25 -8.35 -2.82
CA THR A 239 16.31 -6.91 -2.96
C THR A 239 16.37 -6.56 -4.44
N ILE A 240 15.31 -5.90 -4.93
CA ILE A 240 15.20 -5.46 -6.32
C ILE A 240 15.37 -3.95 -6.38
N GLN A 241 16.36 -3.48 -7.11
CA GLN A 241 16.54 -2.07 -7.40
C GLN A 241 15.89 -1.74 -8.75
N ASN A 242 15.02 -0.74 -8.79
CA ASN A 242 14.52 -0.20 -10.06
C ASN A 242 15.39 0.97 -10.56
N TYR A 243 15.29 1.29 -11.85
CA TYR A 243 15.99 2.43 -12.45
C TYR A 243 15.48 3.82 -12.00
N LEU A 244 14.31 3.88 -11.37
CA LEU A 244 13.66 5.07 -10.82
C LEU A 244 14.09 5.39 -9.36
N GLY A 245 15.04 4.63 -8.80
CA GLY A 245 15.52 4.81 -7.42
C GLY A 245 14.66 4.13 -6.34
N GLY A 246 13.82 3.17 -6.68
CA GLY A 246 13.09 2.30 -5.74
C GLY A 246 13.91 1.10 -5.29
N TYR A 247 13.76 0.70 -4.03
CA TYR A 247 14.34 -0.53 -3.47
C TYR A 247 13.24 -1.41 -2.88
N TYR A 248 13.02 -2.57 -3.47
CA TYR A 248 11.98 -3.48 -3.03
C TYR A 248 12.60 -4.62 -2.25
N TYR A 249 12.44 -4.54 -0.93
CA TYR A 249 12.82 -5.58 0.01
C TYR A 249 11.66 -6.57 0.14
N PHE A 250 11.83 -7.75 -0.45
CA PHE A 250 10.90 -8.86 -0.34
C PHE A 250 11.55 -10.03 0.41
N THR A 251 10.69 -10.91 0.87
CA THR A 251 11.05 -12.20 1.44
C THR A 251 10.34 -13.27 0.64
N SER A 252 10.94 -14.44 0.57
CA SER A 252 10.27 -15.64 0.11
C SER A 252 10.50 -16.77 1.10
N ASP A 253 9.45 -17.55 1.33
CA ASP A 253 9.45 -18.61 2.33
C ASP A 253 10.48 -19.69 2.02
N GLU A 254 10.65 -20.01 0.73
CA GLU A 254 11.78 -20.79 0.25
C GLU A 254 12.32 -20.25 -1.07
N ALA A 255 13.59 -20.50 -1.31
CA ALA A 255 14.16 -20.46 -2.64
C ALA A 255 15.07 -21.65 -2.91
N GLU A 256 15.06 -22.09 -4.16
CA GLU A 256 15.91 -23.18 -4.66
C GLU A 256 16.55 -22.75 -5.99
N VAL A 257 17.82 -23.12 -6.20
CA VAL A 257 18.51 -22.91 -7.48
C VAL A 257 18.61 -24.25 -8.19
N LYS A 258 18.01 -24.35 -9.38
CA LYS A 258 18.20 -25.50 -10.29
C LYS A 258 18.79 -25.03 -11.60
N GLY A 259 20.07 -25.34 -11.81
CA GLY A 259 20.80 -24.89 -12.99
C GLY A 259 20.85 -23.37 -13.06
N LYS A 260 20.24 -22.79 -14.11
CA LYS A 260 20.17 -21.33 -14.32
C LYS A 260 18.90 -20.69 -13.78
N ASN A 261 18.00 -21.48 -13.19
CA ASN A 261 16.71 -21.00 -12.71
C ASN A 261 16.71 -20.87 -11.18
N ILE A 262 16.13 -19.77 -10.70
CA ILE A 262 15.82 -19.57 -9.29
C ILE A 262 14.32 -19.78 -9.12
N PHE A 263 13.94 -20.71 -8.25
CA PHE A 263 12.57 -20.95 -7.87
C PHE A 263 12.31 -20.23 -6.55
N LEU A 264 11.30 -19.35 -6.54
CA LEU A 264 10.81 -18.68 -5.34
C LEU A 264 9.48 -19.33 -4.97
N ILE A 265 9.36 -19.78 -3.73
CA ILE A 265 8.22 -20.59 -3.27
C ILE A 265 7.61 -19.90 -2.05
N GLU A 266 6.34 -19.55 -2.18
CA GLU A 266 5.54 -18.95 -1.10
C GLU A 266 4.67 -20.03 -0.46
N GLY A 267 4.83 -20.22 0.84
CA GLY A 267 3.95 -21.07 1.63
C GLY A 267 2.68 -20.30 2.00
N LYS A 268 1.52 -20.96 1.93
CA LYS A 268 0.28 -20.44 2.54
C LYS A 268 -0.42 -21.54 3.30
N HIS A 269 -0.73 -21.26 4.56
CA HIS A 269 -1.52 -22.18 5.37
C HIS A 269 -3.01 -22.08 5.01
N SER A 270 -3.52 -23.09 4.32
CA SER A 270 -4.95 -23.21 3.99
C SER A 270 -5.64 -24.18 4.95
N LYS A 271 -6.32 -23.64 5.97
CA LYS A 271 -6.93 -24.48 7.02
C LYS A 271 -8.12 -25.32 6.52
N ASN A 272 -8.88 -24.80 5.55
CA ASN A 272 -10.13 -25.40 5.07
C ASN A 272 -10.16 -25.62 3.54
N ASN A 273 -9.16 -25.14 2.80
CA ASN A 273 -9.12 -25.19 1.33
C ASN A 273 -7.88 -25.94 0.86
N SER A 274 -7.97 -26.55 -0.32
CA SER A 274 -6.82 -27.24 -0.97
C SER A 274 -5.85 -26.28 -1.67
N LEU A 275 -6.28 -25.03 -1.94
CA LEU A 275 -5.50 -24.02 -2.65
C LEU A 275 -5.44 -22.70 -1.86
N PRO A 276 -4.41 -21.87 -2.09
CA PRO A 276 -4.38 -20.49 -1.59
C PRO A 276 -5.61 -19.68 -2.02
N SER A 277 -5.94 -18.62 -1.28
CA SER A 277 -7.03 -17.74 -1.70
C SER A 277 -6.71 -17.02 -3.01
N LEU A 278 -7.73 -16.56 -3.73
CA LEU A 278 -7.53 -15.76 -4.94
C LEU A 278 -6.73 -14.49 -4.63
N GLU A 279 -6.93 -13.91 -3.45
CA GLU A 279 -6.17 -12.77 -2.94
C GLU A 279 -4.67 -13.09 -2.79
N ASP A 280 -4.33 -14.26 -2.22
CA ASP A 280 -2.94 -14.72 -2.08
C ASP A 280 -2.28 -14.89 -3.45
N ILE A 281 -3.00 -15.49 -4.41
CA ILE A 281 -2.50 -15.70 -5.78
C ILE A 281 -2.20 -14.34 -6.44
N LYS A 282 -3.11 -13.37 -6.32
CA LYS A 282 -2.94 -12.03 -6.91
C LYS A 282 -1.81 -11.22 -6.27
N ASP A 283 -1.59 -11.37 -4.97
CA ASP A 283 -0.42 -10.79 -4.29
C ASP A 283 0.87 -11.33 -4.90
N GLY A 284 0.94 -12.65 -5.12
CA GLY A 284 2.03 -13.31 -5.84
C GLY A 284 2.19 -12.82 -7.27
N LEU A 285 1.10 -12.73 -8.04
CA LEU A 285 1.12 -12.24 -9.43
C LEU A 285 1.65 -10.80 -9.52
N LEU A 286 1.34 -9.92 -8.56
CA LEU A 286 1.92 -8.57 -8.53
C LEU A 286 3.43 -8.62 -8.30
N LYS A 287 3.92 -9.48 -7.38
CA LYS A 287 5.35 -9.67 -7.14
C LYS A 287 6.06 -10.24 -8.38
N MET A 288 5.42 -11.16 -9.09
CA MET A 288 5.95 -11.74 -10.34
C MET A 288 6.15 -10.72 -11.46
N ILE A 289 5.46 -9.56 -11.45
CA ILE A 289 5.75 -8.47 -12.40
C ILE A 289 7.19 -7.94 -12.22
N LEU A 290 7.77 -8.12 -11.03
CA LEU A 290 9.10 -7.62 -10.66
C LEU A 290 10.21 -8.66 -10.81
N PHE A 291 9.86 -9.94 -10.92
CA PHE A 291 10.81 -11.06 -11.08
C PHE A 291 11.06 -11.32 -12.57
#